data_AF-A0A953THW8-F1
#
_entry.id   AF-A0A953THW8-F1
#
_cell.length_a   1.000
_cell.length_b   1.000
_cell.length_c   1.000
_cell.angle_alpha   90.00
_cell.angle_beta   90.00
_cell.angle_gamma   90.00
#
_symmetry.space_group_name_H-M   'P 1'
#
loop_
_entity.id
_entity.type
_entity.pdbx_description
1 polymer ?
#
loop_
_entity_poly.entity_id
_entity_poly.type
_entity_poly.pdbx_seq_one_letter_code
_entity_poly.pdbx_strand_id
1 'polypeptide(L)'
;MPYLSEDERKLLLALARQAIISAVRHEPPPQPLPIEGIIAERRGVFVTLHLYGELRGCIGVTESSEAVAQTVVRCAASAALRDPRFPPLRPVHLADVHIEISILSPPVPILPEQIVVGRHGLHVRRGAQRGLLLPQVAVEHGMSRDVFLEQTCRKAGLLGDAWRDAETEIWGFTCEVFAEMDAQP
;
A
#
# COMPACT_ATOMS: atom_id res chain seq x y z
N MET A 1 -8.57 14.83 4.79
CA MET A 1 -7.19 14.85 4.25
C MET A 1 -7.24 15.64 2.96
N PRO A 2 -6.24 16.48 2.63
CA PRO A 2 -6.07 16.86 1.24
C PRO A 2 -5.91 15.55 0.44
N TYR A 3 -6.72 15.39 -0.58
CA TYR A 3 -6.63 14.30 -1.53
C TYR A 3 -5.49 14.59 -2.49
N LEU A 4 -4.81 13.57 -3.01
CA LEU A 4 -3.90 13.78 -4.13
C LEU A 4 -4.69 14.38 -5.30
N SER A 5 -4.15 15.44 -5.88
CA SER A 5 -4.64 15.96 -7.16
C SER A 5 -4.45 14.92 -8.27
N GLU A 6 -5.20 15.06 -9.36
CA GLU A 6 -5.03 14.16 -10.52
C GLU A 6 -3.61 14.22 -11.10
N ASP A 7 -2.96 15.38 -11.06
CA ASP A 7 -1.59 15.55 -11.56
C ASP A 7 -0.57 14.82 -10.65
N GLU A 8 -0.74 14.89 -9.33
CA GLU A 8 0.09 14.11 -8.40
C GLU A 8 -0.11 12.60 -8.61
N ARG A 9 -1.35 12.13 -8.82
CA ARG A 9 -1.64 10.72 -9.12
C ARG A 9 -0.95 10.28 -10.41
N LYS A 10 -1.09 11.05 -11.50
CA LYS A 10 -0.44 10.77 -12.79
C LYS A 10 1.08 10.75 -12.67
N LEU A 11 1.66 11.68 -11.91
CA LEU A 11 3.09 11.74 -11.65
C LEU A 11 3.58 10.48 -10.92
N LEU A 12 2.87 10.05 -9.88
CA LEU A 12 3.24 8.85 -9.13
C LEU A 12 3.14 7.57 -9.97
N LEU A 13 2.09 7.45 -10.80
CA LEU A 13 1.97 6.32 -11.73
C LEU A 13 3.10 6.33 -12.77
N ALA A 14 3.43 7.50 -13.32
CA ALA A 14 4.55 7.64 -14.26
C ALA A 14 5.90 7.29 -13.61
N LEU A 15 6.14 7.71 -12.36
CA LEU A 15 7.34 7.34 -11.60
C LEU A 15 7.41 5.84 -11.34
N ALA A 16 6.29 5.21 -10.94
CA ALA A 16 6.23 3.77 -10.74
C ALA A 16 6.52 3.02 -12.05
N ARG A 17 5.93 3.44 -13.17
CA ARG A 17 6.14 2.88 -14.51
C ARG A 17 7.61 2.96 -14.93
N GLN A 18 8.22 4.13 -14.79
CA GLN A 18 9.64 4.32 -15.09
C GLN A 18 10.52 3.44 -14.19
N ALA A 19 10.23 3.38 -12.88
CA ALA A 19 10.98 2.54 -11.95
C ALA A 19 10.91 1.05 -12.31
N ILE A 20 9.75 0.55 -12.75
CA ILE A 20 9.58 -0.83 -13.20
C ILE A 20 10.38 -1.08 -14.47
N ILE A 21 10.29 -0.19 -15.47
CA ILE A 21 11.04 -0.30 -16.73
C ILE A 21 12.54 -0.32 -16.44
N SER A 22 13.05 0.65 -15.67
CA SER A 22 14.47 0.72 -15.32
C SER A 22 14.92 -0.53 -14.57
N ALA A 23 14.14 -1.00 -13.59
CA ALA A 23 14.47 -2.20 -12.84
C ALA A 23 14.55 -3.46 -13.74
N VAL A 24 13.55 -3.68 -14.59
CA VAL A 24 13.49 -4.84 -15.51
C VAL A 24 14.59 -4.78 -16.58
N ARG A 25 15.02 -3.58 -16.98
CA ARG A 25 16.10 -3.37 -17.95
C ARG A 25 17.50 -3.25 -17.32
N HIS A 26 17.60 -3.33 -16.00
CA HIS A 26 18.84 -3.10 -15.25
C HIS A 26 19.46 -1.72 -15.48
N GLU A 27 18.62 -0.70 -15.66
CA GLU A 27 18.99 0.71 -15.78
C GLU A 27 18.87 1.41 -14.41
N PRO A 28 19.54 2.57 -14.22
CA PRO A 28 19.39 3.36 -13.01
C PRO A 28 17.93 3.75 -12.75
N PRO A 29 17.47 3.74 -11.47
CA PRO A 29 16.10 4.14 -11.14
C PRO A 29 15.89 5.64 -11.45
N PRO A 30 14.64 6.05 -11.76
CA PRO A 30 14.33 7.45 -11.90
C PRO A 30 14.58 8.18 -10.57
N GLN A 31 15.17 9.36 -10.65
CA GLN A 31 15.26 10.25 -9.50
C GLN A 31 13.98 11.09 -9.43
N PRO A 32 13.23 11.04 -8.33
CA PRO A 32 12.14 11.98 -8.12
C PRO A 32 12.74 13.40 -8.15
N LEU A 33 12.22 14.28 -9.00
CA LEU A 33 12.56 15.71 -9.02
C LEU A 33 12.19 16.38 -7.68
N PRO A 34 12.52 17.65 -7.41
CA PRO A 34 12.02 18.31 -6.21
C PRO A 34 10.49 18.29 -6.20
N ILE A 35 9.91 17.86 -5.09
CA ILE A 35 8.49 17.61 -4.98
C ILE A 35 7.92 18.34 -3.77
N GLU A 36 6.73 18.91 -3.94
CA GLU A 36 5.98 19.61 -2.90
C GLU A 36 4.67 18.85 -2.63
N GLY A 37 3.97 19.16 -1.55
CA GLY A 37 2.68 18.54 -1.22
C GLY A 37 2.79 17.11 -0.68
N ILE A 38 1.74 16.30 -0.88
CA ILE A 38 1.60 14.96 -0.27
C ILE A 38 2.71 14.01 -0.75
N ILE A 39 3.16 14.20 -1.98
CA ILE A 39 4.22 13.40 -2.61
C ILE A 39 5.60 13.59 -1.97
N ALA A 40 5.79 14.68 -1.22
CA ALA A 40 6.97 14.95 -0.40
C ALA A 40 6.82 14.45 1.05
N GLU A 41 5.61 14.11 1.49
CA GLU A 41 5.37 13.60 2.83
C GLU A 41 5.87 12.17 3.02
N ARG A 42 5.99 11.77 4.29
CA ARG A 42 6.37 10.42 4.70
C ARG A 42 5.13 9.61 5.01
N ARG A 43 4.76 8.68 4.13
CA ARG A 43 3.56 7.87 4.26
C ARG A 43 3.80 6.43 3.87
N GLY A 44 2.94 5.54 4.33
CA GLY A 44 2.89 4.16 3.84
C GLY A 44 2.43 4.14 2.39
N VAL A 45 3.04 3.26 1.59
CA VAL A 45 2.76 3.11 0.16
C VAL A 45 2.78 1.63 -0.18
N PHE A 46 1.81 1.18 -0.95
CA PHE A 46 1.83 -0.12 -1.62
C PHE A 46 1.72 0.10 -3.13
N VAL A 47 2.54 -0.62 -3.89
CA VAL A 47 2.46 -0.69 -5.35
C VAL A 47 2.04 -2.10 -5.73
N THR A 48 0.91 -2.21 -6.41
CA THR A 48 0.34 -3.46 -6.90
C THR A 48 0.44 -3.47 -8.42
N LEU A 49 0.91 -4.58 -8.97
CA LEU A 49 1.05 -4.84 -10.39
C LEU A 49 0.05 -5.91 -10.79
N HIS A 50 -0.74 -5.63 -11.81
CA HIS A 50 -1.59 -6.62 -12.45
C HIS A 50 -1.07 -6.89 -13.86
N LEU A 51 -1.20 -8.13 -14.33
CA LEU A 51 -0.85 -8.53 -15.69
C LEU A 51 -2.05 -9.30 -16.26
N TYR A 52 -2.66 -8.78 -17.32
CA TYR A 52 -3.90 -9.31 -17.89
C TYR A 52 -5.03 -9.45 -16.85
N GLY A 53 -5.15 -8.45 -15.95
CA GLY A 53 -6.16 -8.43 -14.87
C GLY A 53 -5.80 -9.24 -13.63
N GLU A 54 -4.75 -10.06 -13.67
CA GLU A 54 -4.34 -10.92 -12.55
C GLU A 54 -3.22 -10.31 -11.72
N LEU A 55 -3.27 -10.49 -10.39
CA LEU A 55 -2.22 -10.02 -9.49
C LEU A 55 -0.87 -10.62 -9.88
N ARG A 56 0.12 -9.76 -10.13
CA ARG A 56 1.45 -10.14 -10.59
C ARG A 56 2.60 -9.74 -9.67
N GLY A 57 2.34 -8.82 -8.74
CA GLY A 57 3.23 -8.43 -7.67
C GLY A 57 2.58 -7.36 -6.78
N CYS A 58 2.86 -7.37 -5.48
CA CYS A 58 2.45 -6.30 -4.57
C CYS A 58 3.51 -6.13 -3.49
N ILE A 59 4.15 -4.97 -3.45
CA ILE A 59 5.13 -4.63 -2.42
C ILE A 59 4.83 -3.24 -1.89
N GLY A 60 4.93 -3.10 -0.57
CA GLY A 60 4.70 -1.84 0.10
C GLY A 60 5.28 -1.80 1.50
N VAL A 61 5.19 -0.62 2.10
CA VAL A 61 5.52 -0.38 3.50
C VAL A 61 4.35 0.35 4.15
N THR A 62 4.07 0.02 5.41
CA THR A 62 3.00 0.64 6.18
C THR A 62 3.41 2.02 6.71
N GLU A 63 4.70 2.24 6.87
CA GLU A 63 5.33 3.49 7.26
C GLU A 63 6.65 3.62 6.48
N SER A 64 7.01 4.84 6.08
CA SER A 64 8.24 5.11 5.35
C SER A 64 8.98 6.28 5.98
N SER A 65 10.31 6.20 6.08
CA SER A 65 11.17 7.34 6.41
C SER A 65 11.46 8.22 5.19
N GLU A 66 11.13 7.73 3.99
CA GLU A 66 11.34 8.37 2.70
C GLU A 66 10.06 9.11 2.26
N ALA A 67 10.20 10.04 1.32
CA ALA A 67 9.05 10.68 0.71
C ALA A 67 8.19 9.65 -0.05
N VAL A 68 6.89 9.92 -0.21
CA VAL A 68 5.97 9.06 -0.97
C VAL A 68 6.53 8.71 -2.34
N ALA A 69 7.05 9.67 -3.10
CA ALA A 69 7.59 9.40 -4.44
C ALA A 69 8.80 8.45 -4.44
N GLN A 70 9.71 8.62 -3.47
CA GLN A 70 10.88 7.73 -3.30
C GLN A 70 10.42 6.32 -2.92
N THR A 71 9.44 6.25 -2.03
CA THR A 71 8.81 5.00 -1.60
C THR A 71 8.12 4.30 -2.77
N VAL A 72 7.40 5.04 -3.63
CA VAL A 72 6.77 4.52 -4.85
C VAL A 72 7.82 3.92 -5.79
N VAL A 73 8.91 4.63 -6.09
CA VAL A 73 9.99 4.13 -6.97
C VAL A 73 10.57 2.81 -6.42
N ARG A 74 10.90 2.77 -5.13
CA ARG A 74 11.47 1.58 -4.48
C ARG A 74 10.48 0.40 -4.45
N CYS A 75 9.23 0.66 -4.09
CA CYS A 75 8.19 -0.36 -4.02
C CYS A 75 7.79 -0.88 -5.40
N ALA A 76 7.71 -0.04 -6.42
CA ALA A 76 7.40 -0.44 -7.79
C ALA A 76 8.48 -1.37 -8.37
N ALA A 77 9.76 -1.02 -8.22
CA ALA A 77 10.87 -1.88 -8.63
C ALA A 77 10.86 -3.23 -7.88
N SER A 78 10.56 -3.20 -6.58
CA SER A 78 10.46 -4.41 -5.75
C SER A 78 9.25 -5.27 -6.12
N ALA A 79 8.09 -4.67 -6.40
CA ALA A 79 6.90 -5.41 -6.84
C ALA A 79 7.15 -6.12 -8.18
N ALA A 80 7.95 -5.52 -9.07
CA ALA A 80 8.30 -6.10 -10.36
C ALA A 80 9.28 -7.28 -10.27
N LEU A 81 10.24 -7.24 -9.33
CA LEU A 81 11.39 -8.16 -9.34
C LEU A 81 11.56 -9.02 -8.07
N ARG A 82 10.91 -8.64 -6.96
CA ARG A 82 11.24 -9.15 -5.61
C ARG A 82 10.04 -9.60 -4.80
N ASP A 83 8.83 -9.62 -5.36
CA ASP A 83 7.70 -10.26 -4.70
C ASP A 83 7.94 -11.78 -4.67
N PRO A 84 8.13 -12.41 -3.49
CA PRO A 84 8.52 -13.81 -3.40
C PRO A 84 7.44 -14.78 -3.89
N ARG A 85 6.20 -14.32 -4.07
CA ARG A 85 5.09 -15.14 -4.56
C ARG A 85 5.14 -15.34 -6.07
N PHE A 86 5.92 -14.53 -6.79
CA PHE A 86 5.89 -14.47 -8.24
C PHE A 86 7.28 -14.42 -8.87
N PRO A 87 7.49 -14.98 -10.09
CA PRO A 87 8.75 -14.82 -10.78
C PRO A 87 8.95 -13.36 -11.24
N PRO A 88 10.19 -12.86 -11.33
CA PRO A 88 10.46 -11.50 -11.79
C PRO A 88 9.84 -11.17 -13.15
N LEU A 89 9.43 -9.92 -13.35
CA LEU A 89 8.97 -9.44 -14.65
C LEU A 89 10.10 -9.45 -15.69
N ARG A 90 9.73 -9.63 -16.95
CA ARG A 90 10.61 -9.62 -18.12
C ARG A 90 10.22 -8.45 -19.04
N PRO A 91 11.11 -7.99 -19.93
CA PRO A 91 10.81 -6.89 -20.85
C PRO A 91 9.51 -7.08 -21.64
N VAL A 92 9.18 -8.31 -22.03
CA VAL A 92 7.93 -8.64 -22.76
C VAL A 92 6.65 -8.35 -21.96
N HIS A 93 6.71 -8.32 -20.62
CA HIS A 93 5.53 -8.02 -19.80
C HIS A 93 5.28 -6.51 -19.66
N LEU A 94 6.26 -5.65 -19.97
CA LEU A 94 6.23 -4.23 -19.59
C LEU A 94 5.05 -3.45 -20.19
N ALA A 95 4.62 -3.84 -21.39
CA ALA A 95 3.51 -3.19 -22.09
C ALA A 95 2.13 -3.53 -21.49
N ASP A 96 2.00 -4.71 -20.86
CA ASP A 96 0.73 -5.25 -20.39
C ASP A 96 0.56 -5.15 -18.86
N VAL A 97 1.59 -4.68 -18.15
CA VAL A 97 1.50 -4.48 -16.69
C VAL A 97 0.63 -3.26 -16.42
N HIS A 98 -0.38 -3.42 -15.59
CA HIS A 98 -1.21 -2.36 -15.04
C HIS A 98 -0.74 -2.04 -13.62
N ILE A 99 -0.57 -0.75 -13.30
CA ILE A 99 -0.08 -0.30 -11.98
C ILE A 99 -1.25 0.26 -11.16
N GLU A 100 -1.31 -0.15 -9.91
CA GLU A 100 -2.13 0.45 -8.87
C GLU A 100 -1.23 0.92 -7.71
N ILE A 101 -1.52 2.09 -7.18
CA ILE A 101 -0.81 2.68 -6.03
C ILE A 101 -1.83 2.95 -4.92
N SER A 102 -1.46 2.51 -3.72
CA SER A 102 -2.20 2.70 -2.48
C SER A 102 -1.38 3.55 -1.53
N ILE A 103 -1.82 4.78 -1.22
CA ILE A 103 -1.17 5.67 -0.26
C ILE A 103 -1.95 5.68 1.04
N LEU A 104 -1.26 5.41 2.14
CA LEU A 104 -1.86 5.34 3.46
C LEU A 104 -1.84 6.72 4.10
N SER A 105 -2.93 7.09 4.78
CA SER A 105 -2.88 8.19 5.73
C SER A 105 -1.94 7.85 6.88
N PRO A 106 -1.33 8.85 7.54
CA PRO A 106 -0.71 8.61 8.83
C PRO A 106 -1.70 7.90 9.77
N PRO A 107 -1.28 6.80 10.43
CA PRO A 107 -2.14 6.13 11.38
C PRO A 107 -2.39 7.03 12.60
N VAL A 108 -3.63 7.05 13.08
CA VAL A 108 -4.04 7.78 14.28
C VAL A 108 -4.67 6.82 15.28
N PRO A 109 -4.56 7.04 16.60
CA PRO A 109 -5.24 6.20 17.58
C PRO A 109 -6.74 6.21 17.29
N ILE A 110 -7.37 5.03 17.33
CA ILE A 110 -8.80 4.88 17.06
C ILE A 110 -9.42 3.96 18.09
N LEU A 111 -10.59 4.33 18.61
CA LEU A 111 -11.36 3.45 19.47
C LEU A 111 -12.07 2.39 18.63
N PRO A 112 -12.25 1.15 19.15
CA PRO A 112 -12.97 0.10 18.44
C PRO A 112 -14.29 0.58 17.86
N GLU A 113 -15.07 1.36 18.60
CA GLU A 113 -16.40 1.83 18.22
C GLU A 113 -16.39 2.83 17.05
N GLN A 114 -15.25 3.47 16.77
CA GLN A 114 -15.09 4.44 15.69
C GLN A 114 -14.66 3.81 14.36
N ILE A 115 -14.38 2.50 14.36
CA ILE A 115 -13.93 1.78 13.18
C ILE A 115 -15.07 1.62 12.18
N VAL A 116 -14.84 2.10 10.95
CA VAL A 116 -15.76 1.96 9.83
C VAL A 116 -15.14 0.98 8.83
N VAL A 117 -15.72 -0.22 8.73
CA VAL A 117 -15.30 -1.26 7.78
C VAL A 117 -15.36 -0.71 6.35
N GLY A 118 -14.34 -1.02 5.54
CA GLY A 118 -14.21 -0.53 4.17
C GLY A 118 -13.68 0.89 4.04
N ARG A 119 -13.67 1.67 5.12
CA ARG A 119 -13.02 2.99 5.15
C ARG A 119 -11.68 2.95 5.88
N HIS A 120 -11.65 2.32 7.05
CA HIS A 120 -10.46 2.27 7.89
C HIS A 120 -9.69 0.98 7.66
N GLY A 121 -8.38 1.08 7.52
CA GLY A 121 -7.44 0.02 7.79
C GLY A 121 -7.03 0.07 9.26
N LEU A 122 -6.58 -1.06 9.79
CA LEU A 122 -6.20 -1.19 11.20
C LEU A 122 -4.73 -1.57 11.32
N HIS A 123 -4.05 -0.94 12.27
CA HIS A 123 -2.71 -1.28 12.70
C HIS A 123 -2.74 -1.53 14.22
N VAL A 124 -2.59 -2.79 14.61
CA VAL A 124 -2.54 -3.22 16.01
C VAL A 124 -1.08 -3.33 16.45
N ARG A 125 -0.78 -2.81 17.64
CA ARG A 125 0.55 -2.86 18.25
C ARG A 125 0.47 -3.29 19.70
N ARG A 126 1.35 -4.21 20.11
CA ARG A 126 1.61 -4.53 21.53
C ARG A 126 3.06 -4.95 21.72
N GLY A 127 3.86 -4.09 22.36
CA GLY A 127 5.31 -4.28 22.46
C GLY A 127 5.98 -4.42 21.09
N ALA A 128 6.64 -5.54 20.84
CA ALA A 128 7.29 -5.81 19.54
C ALA A 128 6.33 -6.32 18.45
N GLN A 129 5.11 -6.73 18.82
CA GLN A 129 4.14 -7.37 17.93
C GLN A 129 3.33 -6.32 17.17
N ARG A 130 3.23 -6.48 15.84
CA ARG A 130 2.61 -5.50 14.93
C ARG A 130 1.86 -6.22 13.82
N GLY A 131 0.62 -5.83 13.58
CA GLY A 131 -0.20 -6.37 12.52
C GLY A 131 -0.99 -5.27 11.84
N LEU A 132 -1.07 -5.32 10.52
CA LEU A 132 -1.81 -4.34 9.72
C LEU A 132 -2.67 -5.02 8.66
N LEU A 133 -3.93 -4.60 8.57
CA LEU A 133 -4.84 -4.95 7.48
C LEU A 133 -5.35 -3.69 6.80
N LEU A 134 -5.38 -3.72 5.46
CA LEU A 134 -5.87 -2.62 4.63
C LEU A 134 -7.40 -2.55 4.65
N PRO A 135 -8.01 -1.38 4.37
CA PRO A 135 -9.46 -1.22 4.39
C PRO A 135 -10.22 -2.24 3.52
N GLN A 136 -9.71 -2.53 2.32
CA GLN A 136 -10.36 -3.43 1.35
C GLN A 136 -10.44 -4.88 1.82
N VAL A 137 -9.48 -5.35 2.63
CA VAL A 137 -9.44 -6.75 3.09
C VAL A 137 -10.67 -7.08 3.93
N ALA A 138 -11.14 -6.15 4.75
CA ALA A 138 -12.34 -6.36 5.54
C ALA A 138 -13.59 -6.51 4.66
N VAL A 139 -13.67 -5.77 3.55
CA VAL A 139 -14.80 -5.79 2.61
C VAL A 139 -14.80 -7.06 1.77
N GLU A 140 -13.66 -7.41 1.17
CA GLU A 140 -13.48 -8.59 0.32
C GLU A 140 -13.85 -9.89 1.06
N HIS A 141 -13.60 -9.95 2.35
CA HIS A 141 -13.88 -11.10 3.20
C HIS A 141 -15.19 -10.98 4.00
N GLY A 142 -16.01 -9.94 3.77
CA GLY A 142 -17.29 -9.75 4.47
C GLY A 142 -17.15 -9.67 5.99
N MET A 143 -16.05 -9.11 6.49
CA MET A 143 -15.76 -9.06 7.92
C MET A 143 -16.63 -8.02 8.62
N SER A 144 -17.16 -8.37 9.78
CA SER A 144 -17.66 -7.38 10.73
C SER A 144 -16.48 -6.62 11.35
N ARG A 145 -16.77 -5.48 11.99
CA ARG A 145 -15.78 -4.70 12.74
C ARG A 145 -14.99 -5.55 13.76
N ASP A 146 -15.69 -6.37 14.53
CA ASP A 146 -15.09 -7.18 15.59
C ASP A 146 -14.21 -8.29 14.97
N VAL A 147 -14.68 -8.94 13.90
CA VAL A 147 -13.87 -9.91 13.16
C VAL A 147 -12.63 -9.23 12.56
N PHE A 148 -12.75 -8.01 12.05
CA PHE A 148 -11.63 -7.27 11.48
C PHE A 148 -10.56 -6.93 12.52
N LEU A 149 -10.97 -6.53 13.72
CA LEU A 149 -10.07 -6.36 14.87
C LEU A 149 -9.37 -7.68 15.23
N GLU A 150 -10.14 -8.78 15.35
CA GLU A 150 -9.58 -10.09 15.67
C GLU A 150 -8.56 -10.57 14.65
N GLN A 151 -8.85 -10.43 13.35
CA GLN A 151 -7.91 -10.79 12.29
C GLN A 151 -6.67 -9.90 12.31
N THR A 152 -6.81 -8.62 12.63
CA THR A 152 -5.66 -7.71 12.74
C THR A 152 -4.77 -8.09 13.92
N CYS A 153 -5.34 -8.45 15.07
CA CYS A 153 -4.61 -9.00 16.21
C CYS A 153 -3.88 -10.29 15.85
N ARG A 154 -4.56 -11.25 15.21
CA ARG A 154 -3.93 -12.50 14.76
C ARG A 154 -2.78 -12.25 13.79
N LYS A 155 -2.93 -11.29 12.89
CA LYS A 155 -1.85 -10.87 11.97
C LYS A 155 -0.66 -10.24 12.69
N ALA A 156 -0.89 -9.65 13.87
CA ALA A 156 0.18 -9.17 14.74
C ALA A 156 0.90 -10.29 15.51
N GLY A 157 0.40 -11.53 15.44
CA GLY A 157 0.84 -12.64 16.30
C GLY A 157 0.18 -12.68 17.67
N LEU A 158 -0.91 -11.92 17.87
CA LEU A 158 -1.66 -11.84 19.11
C LEU A 158 -2.86 -12.81 19.12
N LEU A 159 -3.44 -13.04 20.30
CA LEU A 159 -4.76 -13.66 20.42
C LEU A 159 -5.83 -12.76 19.78
N GLY A 160 -6.90 -13.36 19.28
CA GLY A 160 -7.94 -12.61 18.54
C GLY A 160 -8.61 -11.53 19.36
N ASP A 161 -8.83 -11.76 20.65
CA ASP A 161 -9.46 -10.82 21.58
C ASP A 161 -8.50 -9.81 22.22
N ALA A 162 -7.21 -9.82 21.83
CA ALA A 162 -6.20 -8.94 22.41
C ALA A 162 -6.51 -7.44 22.26
N TRP A 163 -7.33 -7.04 21.28
CA TRP A 163 -7.77 -5.65 21.10
C TRP A 163 -8.60 -5.10 22.28
N ARG A 164 -9.09 -5.96 23.18
CA ARG A 164 -9.81 -5.57 24.40
C ARG A 164 -8.88 -5.27 25.57
N ASP A 165 -7.60 -5.63 25.45
CA ASP A 165 -6.58 -5.38 26.45
C ASP A 165 -6.10 -3.93 26.38
N ALA A 166 -5.94 -3.28 27.52
CA ALA A 166 -5.47 -1.90 27.61
C ALA A 166 -4.02 -1.72 27.13
N GLU A 167 -3.21 -2.78 27.10
CA GLU A 167 -1.85 -2.76 26.55
C GLU A 167 -1.82 -2.87 25.02
N THR A 168 -2.96 -3.13 24.37
CA THR A 168 -3.05 -3.23 22.92
C THR A 168 -3.48 -1.90 22.31
N GLU A 169 -2.58 -1.31 21.53
CA GLU A 169 -2.88 -0.07 20.82
C GLU A 169 -3.54 -0.37 19.47
N ILE A 170 -4.64 0.33 19.19
CA ILE A 170 -5.35 0.24 17.91
C ILE A 170 -5.23 1.58 17.20
N TRP A 171 -4.66 1.53 16.00
CA TRP A 171 -4.47 2.68 15.16
C TRP A 171 -5.26 2.51 13.86
N GLY A 172 -5.99 3.55 13.46
CA GLY A 172 -6.77 3.60 12.23
C GLY A 172 -6.07 4.44 11.18
N PHE A 173 -6.16 4.02 9.92
CA PHE A 173 -5.71 4.82 8.78
C PHE A 173 -6.70 4.64 7.62
N THR A 174 -6.64 5.54 6.64
CA THR A 174 -7.37 5.41 5.37
C THR A 174 -6.38 5.17 4.24
N CYS A 175 -6.87 4.67 3.11
CA CYS A 175 -6.06 4.48 1.93
C CYS A 175 -6.66 5.22 0.75
N GLU A 176 -5.83 6.00 0.05
CA GLU A 176 -6.16 6.53 -1.26
C GLU A 176 -5.59 5.58 -2.30
N VAL A 177 -6.49 4.96 -3.07
CA VAL A 177 -6.15 3.99 -4.12
C VAL A 177 -6.43 4.62 -5.47
N PHE A 178 -5.45 4.56 -6.36
CA PHE A 178 -5.57 4.99 -7.74
C PHE A 178 -4.71 4.09 -8.61
N ALA A 179 -5.16 3.88 -9.84
CA ALA A 179 -4.48 3.01 -10.78
C ALA A 179 -4.39 3.72 -12.13
N GLU A 180 -3.59 3.19 -13.04
CA GLU A 180 -3.70 3.59 -14.43
C GLU A 180 -5.15 3.36 -14.91
N MET A 181 -5.62 4.19 -15.82
CA MET A 181 -6.84 3.84 -16.55
C MET A 181 -6.41 2.86 -17.62
N ASP A 182 -7.18 1.79 -17.81
CA ASP A 182 -7.02 0.95 -19.00
C ASP A 182 -6.93 1.89 -20.21
N ALA A 183 -5.83 1.82 -20.95
CA ALA A 183 -5.79 2.33 -22.29
C ALA A 183 -6.82 1.49 -23.06
N GLN A 184 -8.08 1.94 -23.06
CA GLN A 184 -9.10 1.33 -23.88
C GLN A 184 -8.58 1.38 -25.33
N PRO A 185 -8.60 0.24 -26.04
CA PRO A 185 -8.17 0.19 -27.44
C PRO A 185 -8.98 1.13 -28.33
#